data_AF-A0A7X9ZP13-F1
#
_entry.id   AF-A0A7X9ZP13-F1
#
_cell.length_a   1.000
_cell.length_b   1.000
_cell.length_c   1.000
_cell.angle_alpha   90.00
_cell.angle_beta   90.00
_cell.angle_gamma   90.00
#
_symmetry.space_group_name_H-M   'P 1'
#
loop_
_entity.id
_entity.type
_entity.pdbx_description
1 polymer ?
#
loop_
_entity_poly.entity_id
_entity_poly.type
_entity_poly.pdbx_seq_one_letter_code
_entity_poly.pdbx_strand_id
1 'polypeptide(L)'
;MTANAVTDSLINALGLAGVIALMIAVRRRDALGAMRWRWTLALGLLAAMYASRGLFWLGAGSGFNTLTAVAAAGIPLAVLFVVEGLIRRHAPLAVKLLVLGGTIAALAAALADIRWVTPVLGAHIGIGMTIAVAIALAGLRGLDRAEVRAVIALALCQIVLVPAALTDFRELLPDTPARMSPLAVMLLGWVGLTIGAWRVGERIGWLAFLVAIAALAGAGLASAGASLSAVQIGLVVLAALLLVTIGADAVAVQDAGLKLRRALASAPAGDRDALLQTITASETLGNGAILSHDHLEGVDIAAATALAAAYPVLRRRDAPWGLAADDIRAEAIAAIFETHNATHLLTLRETPLAWLAINLPGLSANVSAETDLALAQRLLAAATGRNGS
;
A
#
# COMPACT_ATOMS: atom_id res chain seq x y z
N MET A 1 -25.72 -2.59 26.96
CA MET A 1 -24.57 -1.95 26.29
C MET A 1 -25.01 -0.58 25.80
N THR A 2 -24.17 0.45 25.91
CA THR A 2 -24.49 1.79 25.39
C THR A 2 -24.39 1.82 23.85
N ALA A 3 -25.09 2.74 23.18
CA ALA A 3 -25.01 2.93 21.73
C ALA A 3 -23.54 3.05 21.26
N ASN A 4 -22.75 3.84 21.98
CA ASN A 4 -21.32 4.01 21.77
C ASN A 4 -20.53 2.70 21.83
N ALA A 5 -20.82 1.82 22.81
CA ALA A 5 -20.14 0.53 22.94
C ALA A 5 -20.46 -0.41 21.77
N VAL A 6 -21.71 -0.41 21.29
CA VAL A 6 -22.12 -1.21 20.12
C VAL A 6 -21.39 -0.72 18.87
N THR A 7 -21.41 0.59 18.61
CA THR A 7 -20.72 1.19 17.46
C THR A 7 -19.22 0.92 17.50
N ASP A 8 -18.56 1.15 18.64
CA ASP A 8 -17.13 0.89 18.79
C ASP A 8 -16.80 -0.60 18.56
N SER A 9 -17.64 -1.52 19.05
CA SER A 9 -17.42 -2.97 18.85
C SER A 9 -17.51 -3.36 17.38
N LEU A 10 -18.53 -2.86 16.67
CA LEU A 10 -18.71 -3.13 15.24
C LEU A 10 -17.56 -2.55 14.41
N ILE A 11 -17.17 -1.30 14.66
CA ILE A 11 -16.09 -0.65 13.93
C ILE A 11 -14.74 -1.34 14.22
N ASN A 12 -14.47 -1.76 15.46
CA ASN A 12 -13.24 -2.52 15.76
C ASN A 12 -13.25 -3.90 15.10
N ALA A 13 -14.39 -4.59 15.04
CA ALA A 13 -14.50 -5.89 14.37
C ALA A 13 -14.27 -5.77 12.85
N LEU A 14 -14.90 -4.79 12.21
CA LEU A 14 -14.70 -4.48 10.79
C LEU A 14 -13.27 -4.02 10.52
N GLY A 15 -12.71 -3.20 11.41
CA GLY A 15 -11.32 -2.78 11.42
C GLY A 15 -10.34 -3.94 11.47
N LEU A 16 -10.56 -4.88 12.38
CA LEU A 16 -9.77 -6.10 12.49
C LEU A 16 -9.83 -6.91 11.20
N ALA A 17 -11.03 -7.15 10.66
CA ALA A 17 -11.20 -7.85 9.38
C ALA A 17 -10.46 -7.12 8.25
N GLY A 18 -10.53 -5.79 8.20
CA GLY A 18 -9.84 -4.96 7.23
C GLY A 18 -8.32 -5.06 7.34
N VAL A 19 -7.78 -4.98 8.56
CA VAL A 19 -6.34 -5.15 8.82
C VAL A 19 -5.89 -6.56 8.44
N ILE A 20 -6.66 -7.60 8.74
CA ILE A 20 -6.36 -8.97 8.32
C ILE A 20 -6.33 -9.07 6.79
N ALA A 21 -7.32 -8.49 6.10
CA ALA A 21 -7.34 -8.46 4.64
C ALA A 21 -6.10 -7.74 4.06
N LEU A 22 -5.70 -6.60 4.66
CA LEU A 22 -4.47 -5.88 4.31
C LEU A 22 -3.22 -6.74 4.58
N MET A 23 -3.13 -7.44 5.72
CA MET A 23 -2.02 -8.33 6.02
C MET A 23 -1.91 -9.47 5.01
N ILE A 24 -3.04 -10.05 4.61
CA ILE A 24 -3.08 -11.09 3.56
C ILE A 24 -2.60 -10.50 2.23
N ALA A 25 -3.08 -9.31 1.85
CA ALA A 25 -2.66 -8.63 0.63
C ALA A 25 -1.15 -8.33 0.64
N VAL A 26 -0.60 -7.83 1.75
CA VAL A 26 0.84 -7.54 1.91
C VAL A 26 1.67 -8.82 1.85
N ARG A 27 1.28 -9.87 2.59
CA ARG A 27 1.99 -11.17 2.58
C ARG A 27 2.01 -11.81 1.20
N ARG A 28 0.95 -11.63 0.43
CA ARG A 28 0.87 -12.14 -0.95
C ARG A 28 1.71 -11.31 -1.92
N ARG A 29 1.93 -10.02 -1.64
CA ARG A 29 2.71 -9.10 -2.49
C ARG A 29 4.21 -9.20 -2.27
N ASP A 30 4.68 -9.37 -1.04
CA ASP A 30 6.10 -9.38 -0.70
C ASP A 30 6.48 -10.68 0.03
N ALA A 31 6.76 -11.75 -0.73
CA ALA A 31 7.04 -13.07 -0.17
C ALA A 31 8.39 -13.15 0.58
N LEU A 32 9.37 -12.29 0.24
CA LEU A 32 10.77 -12.44 0.64
C LEU A 32 11.45 -11.14 1.16
N GLY A 33 10.79 -9.97 1.14
CA GLY A 33 11.44 -8.70 1.46
C GLY A 33 11.58 -8.38 2.95
N ALA A 34 12.66 -7.67 3.30
CA ALA A 34 12.89 -7.08 4.63
C ALA A 34 11.80 -6.05 5.04
N MET A 35 10.96 -5.62 4.10
CA MET A 35 9.84 -4.71 4.34
C MET A 35 8.61 -5.47 4.88
N ARG A 36 8.45 -6.76 4.54
CA ARG A 36 7.34 -7.62 4.99
C ARG A 36 7.21 -7.67 6.51
N TRP A 37 8.30 -7.91 7.23
CA TRP A 37 8.21 -8.07 8.69
C TRP A 37 7.83 -6.74 9.38
N ARG A 38 8.28 -5.60 8.84
CA ARG A 38 8.00 -4.26 9.36
C ARG A 38 6.52 -3.93 9.23
N TRP A 39 5.94 -4.16 8.06
CA TRP A 39 4.50 -4.01 7.84
C TRP A 39 3.68 -5.02 8.63
N THR A 40 4.13 -6.28 8.70
CA THR A 40 3.42 -7.31 9.46
C THR A 40 3.41 -7.00 10.95
N LEU A 41 4.50 -6.41 11.48
CA LEU A 41 4.56 -5.93 12.86
C LEU A 41 3.55 -4.79 13.09
N ALA A 42 3.58 -3.75 12.25
CA ALA A 42 2.68 -2.61 12.37
C ALA A 42 1.20 -3.03 12.28
N LEU A 43 0.84 -3.81 11.27
CA LEU A 43 -0.51 -4.34 11.09
C LEU A 43 -0.89 -5.34 12.19
N GLY A 44 0.06 -6.15 12.67
CA GLY A 44 -0.15 -7.09 13.77
C GLY A 44 -0.50 -6.39 15.08
N LEU A 45 0.18 -5.28 15.40
CA LEU A 45 -0.14 -4.46 16.58
C LEU A 45 -1.53 -3.81 16.45
N LEU A 46 -1.88 -3.31 15.27
CA LEU A 46 -3.23 -2.78 15.01
C LEU A 46 -4.31 -3.86 15.13
N ALA A 47 -4.06 -5.05 14.58
CA ALA A 47 -4.96 -6.18 14.71
C ALA A 47 -5.13 -6.61 16.17
N ALA A 48 -4.04 -6.72 16.93
CA ALA A 48 -4.08 -7.03 18.35
C ALA A 48 -4.90 -5.97 19.12
N MET A 49 -4.68 -4.69 18.83
CA MET A 49 -5.42 -3.58 19.45
C MET A 49 -6.93 -3.61 19.13
N TYR A 50 -7.31 -3.88 17.88
CA TYR A 50 -8.73 -3.96 17.49
C TYR A 50 -9.42 -5.21 18.04
N ALA A 51 -8.73 -6.35 18.04
CA ALA A 51 -9.22 -7.59 18.62
C ALA A 51 -9.42 -7.44 20.14
N SER A 52 -8.44 -6.90 20.87
CA SER A 52 -8.53 -6.73 22.31
C SER A 52 -9.65 -5.77 22.71
N ARG A 53 -9.83 -4.67 21.96
CA ARG A 53 -10.95 -3.74 22.18
C ARG A 53 -12.31 -4.36 21.90
N GLY A 54 -12.44 -5.11 20.80
CA GLY A 54 -13.69 -5.79 20.48
C GLY A 54 -14.09 -6.80 21.55
N LEU A 55 -13.11 -7.56 22.07
CA LEU A 55 -13.33 -8.57 23.11
C LEU A 55 -13.66 -7.97 24.48
N PHE A 56 -13.06 -6.83 24.86
CA PHE A 56 -13.37 -6.14 26.11
C PHE A 56 -14.88 -5.87 26.27
N TRP A 57 -15.55 -5.45 25.19
CA TRP A 57 -16.98 -5.16 25.21
C TRP A 57 -17.89 -6.40 25.27
N LEU A 58 -17.36 -7.58 24.99
CA LEU A 58 -18.07 -8.86 25.13
C LEU A 58 -18.00 -9.43 26.57
N GLY A 59 -17.53 -8.63 27.53
CA GLY A 59 -17.41 -9.03 28.93
C GLY A 59 -16.07 -9.71 29.27
N ALA A 60 -15.10 -9.62 28.37
CA ALA A 60 -13.77 -10.14 28.60
C ALA A 60 -13.01 -9.16 29.53
N GLY A 61 -12.50 -9.65 30.67
CA GLY A 61 -12.09 -8.85 31.84
C GLY A 61 -11.05 -7.73 31.60
N SER A 62 -10.67 -7.03 32.68
CA SER A 62 -9.80 -5.85 32.64
C SER A 62 -8.47 -6.03 31.89
N GLY A 63 -7.95 -7.25 31.79
CA GLY A 63 -6.73 -7.57 31.04
C GLY A 63 -6.78 -7.19 29.55
N PHE A 64 -7.96 -7.08 28.93
CA PHE A 64 -8.07 -6.65 27.53
C PHE A 64 -7.80 -5.15 27.32
N ASN A 65 -8.03 -4.32 28.33
CA ASN A 65 -7.63 -2.90 28.29
C ASN A 65 -6.12 -2.77 28.38
N THR A 66 -5.47 -3.54 29.26
CA THR A 66 -4.00 -3.61 29.33
C THR A 66 -3.42 -4.08 28.00
N LEU A 67 -3.97 -5.16 27.40
CA LEU A 67 -3.51 -5.65 26.10
C LEU A 67 -3.67 -4.60 24.99
N THR A 68 -4.77 -3.86 25.00
CA THR A 68 -5.00 -2.74 24.08
C THR A 68 -3.93 -1.66 24.23
N ALA A 69 -3.63 -1.26 25.46
CA ALA A 69 -2.63 -0.23 25.75
C ALA A 69 -1.21 -0.70 25.40
N VAL A 70 -0.88 -1.96 25.67
CA VAL A 70 0.39 -2.60 25.28
C VAL A 70 0.56 -2.59 23.76
N ALA A 71 -0.48 -3.02 23.02
CA ALA A 71 -0.44 -3.02 21.56
C ALA A 71 -0.29 -1.60 21.01
N ALA A 72 -1.05 -0.65 21.56
CA ALA A 72 -1.01 0.76 21.16
C ALA A 72 0.36 1.42 21.43
N ALA A 73 1.01 1.10 22.55
CA ALA A 73 2.33 1.62 22.90
C ALA A 73 3.42 1.21 21.89
N GLY A 74 3.27 0.04 21.26
CA GLY A 74 4.19 -0.44 20.23
C GLY A 74 4.01 0.21 18.85
N ILE A 75 2.88 0.86 18.57
CA ILE A 75 2.56 1.37 17.22
C ILE A 75 3.60 2.41 16.75
N PRO A 76 3.99 3.42 17.54
CA PRO A 76 5.01 4.38 17.13
C PRO A 76 6.34 3.75 16.71
N LEU A 77 6.80 2.74 17.45
CA LEU A 77 8.02 2.02 17.14
C LEU A 77 7.90 1.22 15.83
N ALA A 78 6.78 0.54 15.63
CA ALA A 78 6.54 -0.20 14.39
C ALA A 78 6.45 0.73 13.17
N VAL A 79 5.81 1.89 13.32
CA VAL A 79 5.75 2.92 12.27
C VAL A 79 7.14 3.47 11.96
N LEU A 80 7.98 3.72 12.97
CA LEU A 80 9.36 4.14 12.77
C LEU A 80 10.15 3.12 11.93
N PHE A 81 10.02 1.82 12.23
CA PHE A 81 10.66 0.77 11.43
C PHE A 81 10.16 0.74 9.98
N VAL A 82 8.85 0.90 9.77
CA VAL A 82 8.27 1.00 8.42
C VAL A 82 8.87 2.18 7.66
N VAL A 83 8.94 3.36 8.28
CA VAL A 83 9.52 4.56 7.66
C VAL A 83 10.99 4.34 7.32
N GLU A 84 11.81 3.82 8.24
CA GLU A 84 13.23 3.50 7.96
C GLU A 84 13.39 2.53 6.77
N GLY A 85 12.47 1.57 6.64
CA GLY A 85 12.47 0.65 5.50
C GLY A 85 12.14 1.32 4.19
N LEU A 86 11.20 2.25 4.23
CA LEU A 86 10.76 2.94 3.03
C LEU A 86 11.84 3.89 2.51
N ILE A 87 12.50 4.65 3.40
CA ILE A 87 13.55 5.61 3.00
C ILE A 87 14.94 4.98 2.87
N ARG A 88 15.10 3.69 3.19
CA ARG A 88 16.37 2.93 3.20
C ARG A 88 17.49 3.62 4.00
N ARG A 89 17.11 4.41 5.01
CA ARG A 89 17.99 5.18 5.87
C ARG A 89 17.56 4.96 7.32
N HIS A 90 18.54 4.99 8.21
CA HIS A 90 18.27 4.90 9.64
C HIS A 90 17.92 6.28 10.20
N ALA A 91 16.92 6.32 11.08
CA ALA A 91 16.65 7.49 11.88
C ALA A 91 17.84 7.78 12.82
N PRO A 92 18.08 9.05 13.16
CA PRO A 92 19.09 9.42 14.15
C PRO A 92 18.89 8.65 15.46
N LEU A 93 19.98 8.29 16.13
CA LEU A 93 19.94 7.54 17.39
C LEU A 93 19.06 8.23 18.43
N ALA A 94 19.12 9.56 18.53
CA ALA A 94 18.29 10.34 19.44
C ALA A 94 16.79 10.10 19.22
N VAL A 95 16.35 10.00 17.96
CA VAL A 95 14.95 9.72 17.64
C VAL A 95 14.58 8.29 18.03
N LYS A 96 15.45 7.32 17.75
CA LYS A 96 15.24 5.92 18.16
C LYS A 96 15.08 5.79 19.67
N LEU A 97 15.95 6.44 20.43
CA LEU A 97 15.92 6.45 21.88
C LEU A 97 14.67 7.16 22.42
N LEU A 98 14.26 8.27 21.81
CA LEU A 98 13.04 8.98 22.18
C LEU A 98 11.79 8.11 21.98
N VAL A 99 11.65 7.49 20.80
CA VAL A 99 10.50 6.63 20.49
C VAL A 99 10.53 5.38 21.37
N LEU A 100 11.68 4.71 21.50
CA LEU A 100 11.82 3.53 22.36
C LEU A 100 11.55 3.85 23.83
N GLY A 101 12.10 4.95 24.34
CA GLY A 101 11.86 5.41 25.71
C GLY A 101 10.39 5.71 25.96
N GLY A 102 9.72 6.37 25.01
CA GLY A 102 8.28 6.59 25.05
C GLY A 102 7.47 5.29 25.04
N THR A 103 7.87 4.30 24.24
CA THR A 103 7.23 2.98 24.21
C THR A 103 7.39 2.24 25.53
N ILE A 104 8.59 2.24 26.12
CA ILE A 104 8.87 1.62 27.43
C ILE A 104 8.06 2.32 28.53
N ALA A 105 8.03 3.66 28.54
CA ALA A 105 7.27 4.43 29.51
C ALA A 105 5.75 4.19 29.40
N ALA A 106 5.20 4.17 28.18
CA ALA A 106 3.80 3.87 27.94
C ALA A 106 3.44 2.43 28.33
N LEU A 107 4.33 1.48 28.06
CA LEU A 107 4.16 0.08 28.47
C LEU A 107 4.18 -0.06 30.00
N ALA A 108 5.14 0.57 30.67
CA ALA A 108 5.21 0.57 32.13
C ALA A 108 3.97 1.21 32.76
N ALA A 109 3.49 2.34 32.20
CA ALA A 109 2.26 2.98 32.66
C ALA A 109 1.03 2.10 32.47
N ALA A 110 0.95 1.35 31.36
CA ALA A 110 -0.13 0.41 31.08
C ALA A 110 -0.13 -0.81 32.01
N LEU A 111 1.05 -1.35 32.34
CA LEU A 111 1.19 -2.50 33.21
C LEU A 111 0.99 -2.15 34.69
N ALA A 112 1.36 -0.94 35.09
CA ALA A 112 1.19 -0.45 36.46
C ALA A 112 -0.19 0.19 36.71
N ASP A 113 -1.10 0.14 35.72
CA ASP A 113 -2.47 0.70 35.77
C ASP A 113 -2.50 2.14 36.31
N ILE A 114 -1.54 2.95 35.86
CA ILE A 114 -1.39 4.32 36.34
C ILE A 114 -2.53 5.16 35.75
N ARG A 115 -3.16 5.99 36.57
CA ARG A 115 -4.23 6.94 36.16
C ARG A 115 -3.89 7.78 34.92
N TRP A 116 -2.60 8.01 34.62
CA TRP A 116 -2.13 8.80 33.48
C TRP A 116 -1.83 7.97 32.22
N VAL A 117 -2.18 6.68 32.18
CA VAL A 117 -1.90 5.80 31.03
C VAL A 117 -2.48 6.36 29.72
N THR A 118 -3.73 6.81 29.73
CA THR A 118 -4.45 7.32 28.56
C THR A 118 -3.78 8.56 27.95
N PRO A 119 -3.51 9.64 28.71
CA PRO A 119 -2.83 10.82 28.16
C PRO A 119 -1.37 10.55 27.78
N VAL A 120 -0.63 9.71 28.53
CA VAL A 120 0.74 9.33 28.17
C VAL A 120 0.78 8.57 26.85
N LEU A 121 -0.14 7.62 26.66
CA LEU A 121 -0.25 6.84 25.45
C LEU A 121 -0.68 7.68 24.25
N GLY A 122 -1.67 8.58 24.44
CA GLY A 122 -2.10 9.53 23.42
C GLY A 122 -0.96 10.47 22.98
N ALA A 123 -0.21 11.02 23.93
CA ALA A 123 0.96 11.86 23.65
C ALA A 123 2.06 11.06 22.93
N HIS A 124 2.36 9.84 23.38
CA HIS A 124 3.35 8.97 22.74
C HIS A 124 2.99 8.66 21.28
N ILE A 125 1.73 8.33 21.01
CA ILE A 125 1.23 8.08 19.64
C ILE A 125 1.34 9.35 18.81
N GLY A 126 0.83 10.49 19.30
CA GLY A 126 0.89 11.76 18.59
C GLY A 126 2.33 12.14 18.21
N ILE A 127 3.23 12.20 19.19
CA ILE A 127 4.64 12.55 18.99
C ILE A 127 5.30 11.56 18.03
N GLY A 128 5.11 10.26 18.24
CA GLY A 128 5.71 9.21 17.44
C GLY A 128 5.31 9.25 15.96
N MET A 129 4.02 9.47 15.68
CA MET A 129 3.53 9.62 14.31
C MET A 129 4.03 10.91 13.66
N THR A 130 4.07 12.02 14.38
CA THR A 130 4.61 13.29 13.86
C THR A 130 6.10 13.15 13.51
N ILE A 131 6.89 12.51 14.38
CA ILE A 131 8.31 12.21 14.12
C ILE A 131 8.46 11.33 12.88
N ALA A 132 7.63 10.29 12.73
CA ALA A 132 7.66 9.41 11.57
C ALA A 132 7.39 10.18 10.26
N VAL A 133 6.42 11.08 10.26
CA VAL A 133 6.14 11.99 9.13
C VAL A 133 7.34 12.88 8.83
N ALA A 134 7.92 13.51 9.86
CA ALA A 134 9.08 14.40 9.68
C ALA A 134 10.29 13.66 9.08
N ILE A 135 10.58 12.45 9.55
CA ILE A 135 11.65 11.60 9.00
C ILE A 135 11.35 11.20 7.55
N ALA A 136 10.12 10.78 7.26
CA ALA A 136 9.70 10.41 5.92
C ALA A 136 9.92 11.57 4.93
N LEU A 137 9.50 12.79 5.29
CA LEU A 137 9.65 13.98 4.45
C LEU A 137 11.11 14.46 4.34
N ALA A 138 11.90 14.37 5.42
CA ALA A 138 13.33 14.69 5.38
C ALA A 138 14.14 13.68 4.54
N GLY A 139 13.66 12.44 4.46
CA GLY A 139 14.29 11.32 3.76
C GLY A 139 14.04 11.27 2.24
N LEU A 140 13.34 12.24 1.66
CA LEU A 140 12.96 12.22 0.23
C LEU A 140 14.15 12.34 -0.73
N ARG A 141 15.31 12.81 -0.27
CA ARG A 141 16.49 13.03 -1.14
C ARG A 141 17.10 11.71 -1.59
N GLY A 142 17.36 11.58 -2.89
CA GLY A 142 18.00 10.40 -3.47
C GLY A 142 17.08 9.19 -3.61
N LEU A 143 15.77 9.38 -3.42
CA LEU A 143 14.73 8.41 -3.77
C LEU A 143 14.24 8.68 -5.20
N ASP A 144 13.76 7.64 -5.88
CA ASP A 144 13.12 7.83 -7.18
C ASP A 144 11.74 8.49 -7.07
N ARG A 145 11.16 8.96 -8.18
CA ARG A 145 9.84 9.64 -8.17
C ARG A 145 8.69 8.74 -7.69
N ALA A 146 8.77 7.42 -7.88
CA ALA A 146 7.76 6.47 -7.42
C ALA A 146 7.86 6.24 -5.90
N GLU A 147 9.08 6.14 -5.38
CA GLU A 147 9.40 6.05 -3.96
C GLU A 147 9.01 7.35 -3.24
N VAL A 148 9.36 8.51 -3.78
CA VAL A 148 8.93 9.82 -3.25
C VAL A 148 7.40 9.88 -3.16
N ARG A 149 6.68 9.45 -4.21
CA ARG A 149 5.21 9.38 -4.18
C ARG A 149 4.70 8.43 -3.09
N ALA A 150 5.31 7.26 -2.94
CA ALA A 150 4.93 6.32 -1.89
C ALA A 150 5.18 6.85 -0.48
N VAL A 151 6.32 7.52 -0.26
CA VAL A 151 6.68 8.16 1.01
C VAL A 151 5.73 9.32 1.32
N ILE A 152 5.45 10.20 0.35
CA ILE A 152 4.49 11.30 0.51
C ILE A 152 3.10 10.76 0.81
N ALA A 153 2.64 9.75 0.07
CA ALA A 153 1.35 9.13 0.34
C ALA A 153 1.29 8.57 1.76
N LEU A 154 2.32 7.83 2.22
CA LEU A 154 2.40 7.33 3.59
C LEU A 154 2.39 8.48 4.62
N ALA A 155 3.11 9.57 4.37
CA ALA A 155 3.13 10.73 5.25
C ALA A 155 1.76 11.41 5.35
N LEU A 156 1.08 11.61 4.21
CA LEU A 156 -0.30 12.12 4.17
C LEU A 156 -1.27 11.18 4.89
N CYS A 157 -1.09 9.87 4.71
CA CYS A 157 -1.85 8.86 5.43
C CYS A 157 -1.70 9.05 6.95
N GLN A 158 -0.47 9.24 7.43
CA GLN A 158 -0.23 9.44 8.86
C GLN A 158 -0.83 10.74 9.40
N ILE A 159 -0.83 11.82 8.61
CA ILE A 159 -1.48 13.07 9.01
C ILE A 159 -2.98 12.87 9.27
N VAL A 160 -3.65 12.01 8.49
CA VAL A 160 -5.06 11.65 8.71
C VAL A 160 -5.21 10.65 9.87
N LEU A 161 -4.25 9.74 10.05
CA LEU A 161 -4.31 8.73 11.10
C LEU A 161 -4.20 9.33 12.50
N VAL A 162 -3.36 10.35 12.70
CA VAL A 162 -3.16 10.98 14.02
C VAL A 162 -4.47 11.47 14.66
N PRO A 163 -5.27 12.37 14.03
CA PRO A 163 -6.52 12.82 14.62
C PRO A 163 -7.52 11.67 14.80
N ALA A 164 -7.57 10.71 13.88
CA ALA A 164 -8.42 9.53 14.02
C ALA A 164 -8.00 8.64 15.20
N ALA A 165 -6.70 8.46 15.43
CA ALA A 165 -6.16 7.72 16.56
C ALA A 165 -6.44 8.43 17.89
N LEU A 166 -6.44 9.76 17.92
CA LEU A 166 -6.80 10.53 19.12
C LEU A 166 -8.25 10.28 19.54
N THR A 167 -9.18 10.05 18.59
CA THR A 167 -10.57 9.70 18.92
C THR A 167 -10.72 8.40 19.71
N ASP A 168 -9.69 7.54 19.73
CA ASP A 168 -9.70 6.32 20.53
C ASP A 168 -9.62 6.59 22.03
N PHE A 169 -9.07 7.74 22.40
CA PHE A 169 -8.84 8.16 23.77
C PHE A 169 -9.97 9.09 24.21
N ARG A 170 -11.10 8.51 24.63
CA ARG A 170 -12.30 9.26 25.05
C ARG A 170 -12.06 10.21 26.23
N GLU A 171 -11.02 9.98 27.05
CA GLU A 171 -10.63 10.97 28.09
C GLU A 171 -10.09 12.27 27.49
N LEU A 172 -9.47 12.20 26.31
CA LEU A 172 -8.93 13.35 25.59
C LEU A 172 -9.98 13.98 24.67
N LEU A 173 -10.87 13.16 24.08
CA LEU A 173 -11.95 13.59 23.18
C LEU A 173 -13.29 12.96 23.57
N PRO A 174 -13.99 13.51 24.60
CA PRO A 174 -15.19 12.91 25.18
C PRO A 174 -16.39 12.81 24.23
N ASP A 175 -16.57 13.82 23.37
CA ASP A 175 -17.76 13.99 22.53
C ASP A 175 -17.66 13.27 21.18
N THR A 176 -16.71 12.34 21.03
CA THR A 176 -16.53 11.60 19.78
C THR A 176 -17.63 10.55 19.60
N PRO A 177 -18.30 10.50 18.42
CA PRO A 177 -19.43 9.60 18.21
C PRO A 177 -19.01 8.13 18.19
N ALA A 178 -17.77 7.87 17.74
CA ALA A 178 -17.15 6.55 17.72
C ALA A 178 -15.63 6.69 17.61
N ARG A 179 -14.91 5.60 17.91
CA ARG A 179 -13.46 5.47 17.69
C ARG A 179 -13.16 5.32 16.19
N MET A 180 -12.49 6.30 15.59
CA MET A 180 -12.32 6.42 14.15
C MET A 180 -11.01 5.83 13.62
N SER A 181 -10.08 5.41 14.49
CA SER A 181 -8.80 4.86 14.03
C SER A 181 -8.93 3.64 13.10
N PRO A 182 -9.89 2.71 13.27
CA PRO A 182 -10.04 1.58 12.35
C PRO A 182 -10.42 2.02 10.93
N LEU A 183 -11.32 3.02 10.82
CA LEU A 183 -11.70 3.62 9.53
C LEU A 183 -10.50 4.26 8.85
N ALA A 184 -9.71 5.05 9.59
CA ALA A 184 -8.50 5.64 9.06
C ALA A 184 -7.53 4.56 8.57
N VAL A 185 -7.16 3.58 9.40
CA VAL A 185 -6.26 2.50 8.98
C VAL A 185 -6.75 1.77 7.73
N MET A 186 -8.06 1.48 7.63
CA MET A 186 -8.64 0.82 6.45
C MET A 186 -8.57 1.71 5.21
N LEU A 187 -8.95 2.98 5.33
CA LEU A 187 -8.86 3.95 4.24
C LEU A 187 -7.42 4.09 3.73
N LEU A 188 -6.47 4.22 4.65
CA LEU A 188 -5.06 4.38 4.32
C LEU A 188 -4.46 3.09 3.75
N GLY A 189 -4.89 1.93 4.24
CA GLY A 189 -4.53 0.64 3.66
C GLY A 189 -5.07 0.48 2.25
N TRP A 190 -6.32 0.89 2.01
CA TRP A 190 -6.94 0.87 0.69
C TRP A 190 -6.23 1.78 -0.31
N VAL A 191 -5.93 3.03 0.10
CA VAL A 191 -5.10 3.94 -0.70
C VAL A 191 -3.71 3.35 -0.91
N GLY A 192 -3.09 2.81 0.15
CA GLY A 192 -1.79 2.16 0.13
C GLY A 192 -1.67 1.02 -0.88
N LEU A 193 -2.70 0.18 -0.99
CA LEU A 193 -2.74 -0.92 -1.96
C LEU A 193 -2.72 -0.44 -3.42
N THR A 194 -3.05 0.82 -3.69
CA THR A 194 -3.32 1.37 -5.03
C THR A 194 -2.31 2.44 -5.51
N ILE A 195 -1.25 2.74 -4.72
CA ILE A 195 -0.21 3.78 -4.95
C ILE A 195 0.59 3.67 -6.28
N GLY A 196 0.25 2.79 -7.24
CA GLY A 196 0.81 2.93 -8.60
C GLY A 196 -0.16 2.88 -9.75
N ALA A 197 -1.46 2.74 -9.52
CA ALA A 197 -2.48 2.71 -10.58
C ALA A 197 -3.14 4.10 -10.80
N TRP A 198 -2.37 5.18 -10.69
CA TRP A 198 -2.89 6.53 -10.40
C TRP A 198 -3.95 7.03 -11.39
N ARG A 199 -5.21 7.03 -10.93
CA ARG A 199 -6.24 8.03 -11.23
C ARG A 199 -6.83 8.51 -9.90
N VAL A 200 -6.08 9.38 -9.20
CA VAL A 200 -6.46 9.92 -7.87
C VAL A 200 -7.89 10.49 -7.87
N GLY A 201 -8.29 11.14 -8.98
CA GLY A 201 -9.64 11.66 -9.15
C GLY A 201 -10.73 10.58 -9.08
N GLU A 202 -10.53 9.42 -9.70
CA GLU A 202 -11.51 8.32 -9.67
C GLU A 202 -11.66 7.74 -8.27
N ARG A 203 -10.55 7.57 -7.54
CA ARG A 203 -10.57 7.03 -6.16
C ARG A 203 -11.13 8.04 -5.17
N ILE A 204 -10.87 9.34 -5.34
CA ILE A 204 -11.54 10.39 -4.56
C ILE A 204 -13.04 10.39 -4.84
N GLY A 205 -13.45 10.28 -6.12
CA GLY A 205 -14.85 10.16 -6.50
C GLY A 205 -15.51 8.93 -5.89
N TRP A 206 -14.82 7.79 -5.91
CA TRP A 206 -15.29 6.56 -5.27
C TRP A 206 -15.40 6.70 -3.76
N LEU A 207 -14.41 7.29 -3.08
CA LEU A 207 -14.48 7.55 -1.65
C LEU A 207 -15.65 8.48 -1.30
N ALA A 208 -15.83 9.56 -2.06
CA ALA A 208 -16.96 10.48 -1.88
C ALA A 208 -18.30 9.75 -2.06
N PHE A 209 -18.39 8.84 -3.03
CA PHE A 209 -19.56 7.98 -3.22
C PHE A 209 -19.82 7.04 -2.04
N LEU A 210 -18.79 6.36 -1.51
CA LEU A 210 -18.92 5.52 -0.31
C LEU A 210 -19.37 6.32 0.91
N VAL A 211 -18.81 7.52 1.11
CA VAL A 211 -19.20 8.45 2.18
C VAL A 211 -20.65 8.91 1.99
N ALA A 212 -21.08 9.21 0.77
CA ALA A 212 -22.45 9.60 0.48
C ALA A 212 -23.44 8.46 0.79
N ILE A 213 -23.13 7.22 0.37
CA ILE A 213 -23.95 6.03 0.72
C ILE A 213 -24.03 5.87 2.23
N ALA A 214 -22.89 5.94 2.93
CA ALA A 214 -22.84 5.82 4.37
C ALA A 214 -23.68 6.89 5.08
N ALA A 215 -23.59 8.15 4.63
CA ALA A 215 -24.38 9.26 5.16
C ALA A 215 -25.89 9.06 4.92
N LEU A 216 -26.28 8.64 3.71
CA LEU A 216 -27.67 8.34 3.36
C LEU A 216 -28.23 7.18 4.17
N ALA A 217 -27.48 6.09 4.30
CA ALA A 217 -27.86 4.95 5.13
C ALA A 217 -28.01 5.35 6.61
N GLY A 218 -27.08 6.18 7.11
CA GLY A 218 -27.13 6.72 8.45
C GLY A 218 -28.38 7.57 8.69
N ALA A 219 -28.65 8.53 7.82
CA ALA A 219 -29.83 9.40 7.90
C ALA A 219 -31.13 8.60 7.78
N GLY A 220 -31.22 7.68 6.81
CA GLY A 220 -32.39 6.85 6.56
C GLY A 220 -32.73 5.95 7.76
N LEU A 221 -31.76 5.18 8.25
CA LEU A 221 -31.98 4.27 9.38
C LEU A 221 -32.25 5.02 10.70
N ALA A 222 -31.59 6.15 10.93
CA ALA A 222 -31.90 6.99 12.10
C ALA A 222 -33.33 7.54 12.02
N SER A 223 -33.78 7.99 10.83
CA SER A 223 -35.16 8.46 10.63
C SER A 223 -36.20 7.36 10.80
N ALA A 224 -35.83 6.10 10.56
CA ALA A 224 -36.65 4.92 10.78
C ALA A 224 -36.72 4.45 12.25
N GLY A 225 -36.13 5.21 13.18
CA GLY A 225 -36.19 4.92 14.62
C GLY A 225 -35.08 4.00 15.15
N ALA A 226 -33.95 3.89 14.44
CA ALA A 226 -32.80 3.16 14.96
C ALA A 226 -32.28 3.79 16.27
N SER A 227 -31.80 2.95 17.17
CA SER A 227 -31.28 3.38 18.48
C SER A 227 -29.91 4.04 18.44
N LEU A 228 -29.21 3.95 17.30
CA LEU A 228 -27.93 4.59 17.03
C LEU A 228 -28.17 5.93 16.31
N SER A 229 -27.29 6.91 16.54
CA SER A 229 -27.33 8.17 15.79
C SER A 229 -27.01 7.96 14.30
N ALA A 230 -27.49 8.85 13.43
CA ALA A 230 -27.21 8.81 12.00
C ALA A 230 -25.69 8.74 11.70
N VAL A 231 -24.88 9.49 12.46
CA VAL A 231 -23.42 9.48 12.32
C VAL A 231 -22.83 8.12 12.67
N GLN A 232 -23.27 7.50 13.77
CA GLN A 232 -22.76 6.19 14.19
C GLN A 232 -23.09 5.10 13.18
N ILE A 233 -24.31 5.09 12.66
CA ILE A 233 -24.73 4.16 11.61
C ILE A 233 -23.89 4.38 10.35
N GLY A 234 -23.73 5.65 9.93
CA GLY A 234 -22.90 5.99 8.78
C GLY A 234 -21.45 5.51 8.93
N LEU A 235 -20.83 5.67 10.10
CA LEU A 235 -19.47 5.19 10.35
C LEU A 235 -19.35 3.66 10.26
N VAL A 236 -20.33 2.92 10.79
CA VAL A 236 -20.37 1.45 10.68
C VAL A 236 -20.54 1.02 9.22
N VAL A 237 -21.45 1.66 8.48
CA VAL A 237 -21.67 1.39 7.06
C VAL A 237 -20.42 1.69 6.25
N LEU A 238 -19.75 2.83 6.50
CA LEU A 238 -18.51 3.20 5.85
C LEU A 238 -17.40 2.16 6.12
N ALA A 239 -17.28 1.67 7.36
CA ALA A 239 -16.32 0.62 7.69
C ALA A 239 -16.60 -0.67 6.92
N ALA A 240 -17.86 -1.08 6.83
CA ALA A 240 -18.26 -2.27 6.09
C ALA A 240 -18.00 -2.12 4.59
N LEU A 241 -18.33 -0.96 4.01
CA LEU A 241 -18.06 -0.64 2.61
C LEU A 241 -16.55 -0.66 2.32
N LEU A 242 -15.72 -0.04 3.17
CA LEU A 242 -14.27 -0.06 3.03
C LEU A 242 -13.70 -1.48 3.11
N LEU A 243 -14.23 -2.33 3.99
CA LEU A 243 -13.84 -3.74 4.08
C LEU A 243 -14.11 -4.47 2.75
N VAL A 244 -15.31 -4.28 2.21
CA VAL A 244 -15.71 -4.88 0.93
C VAL A 244 -14.83 -4.39 -0.20
N THR A 245 -14.53 -3.08 -0.27
CA THR A 245 -13.67 -2.54 -1.33
C THR A 245 -12.22 -3.03 -1.21
N ILE A 246 -11.68 -3.12 0.00
CA ILE A 246 -10.34 -3.70 0.22
C ILE A 246 -10.32 -5.17 -0.21
N GLY A 247 -11.35 -5.94 0.15
CA GLY A 247 -11.49 -7.34 -0.26
C GLY A 247 -11.61 -7.49 -1.78
N ALA A 248 -12.44 -6.67 -2.43
CA ALA A 248 -12.63 -6.68 -3.87
C ALA A 248 -11.33 -6.34 -4.62
N ASP A 249 -10.62 -5.28 -4.21
CA ASP A 249 -9.32 -4.92 -4.81
C ASP A 249 -8.27 -6.03 -4.57
N ALA A 250 -8.28 -6.67 -3.40
CA ALA A 250 -7.36 -7.77 -3.09
C ALA A 250 -7.62 -9.02 -3.95
N VAL A 251 -8.87 -9.31 -4.30
CA VAL A 251 -9.27 -10.39 -5.21
C VAL A 251 -8.97 -10.01 -6.66
N ALA A 252 -9.32 -8.79 -7.09
CA ALA A 252 -9.10 -8.32 -8.45
C ALA A 252 -7.62 -8.38 -8.87
N VAL A 253 -6.71 -8.01 -7.97
CA VAL A 253 -5.26 -8.13 -8.21
C VAL A 253 -4.83 -9.59 -8.45
N GLN A 254 -5.45 -10.56 -7.77
CA GLN A 254 -5.12 -11.97 -7.95
C GLN A 254 -5.68 -12.52 -9.26
N ASP A 255 -6.93 -12.16 -9.56
CA ASP A 255 -7.60 -12.55 -10.78
C ASP A 255 -6.86 -12.01 -12.00
N ALA A 256 -6.35 -10.77 -11.97
CA ALA A 256 -5.55 -10.20 -13.05
C ALA A 256 -4.27 -11.02 -13.33
N GLY A 257 -3.55 -11.45 -12.29
CA GLY A 257 -2.36 -12.29 -12.46
C GLY A 257 -2.68 -13.72 -12.96
N LEU A 258 -3.79 -14.31 -12.53
CA LEU A 258 -4.25 -15.61 -13.03
C LEU A 258 -4.76 -15.52 -14.48
N LYS A 259 -5.51 -14.47 -14.81
CA LYS A 259 -5.99 -14.20 -16.18
C LYS A 259 -4.81 -14.03 -17.13
N LEU A 260 -3.79 -13.25 -16.77
CA LEU A 260 -2.58 -13.10 -17.58
C LEU A 260 -1.90 -14.46 -17.82
N ARG A 261 -1.67 -15.26 -16.77
CA ARG A 261 -1.04 -16.58 -16.92
C ARG A 261 -1.86 -17.55 -17.77
N ARG A 262 -3.18 -17.57 -17.61
CA ARG A 262 -4.08 -18.37 -18.46
C ARG A 262 -4.04 -17.89 -19.91
N ALA A 263 -4.09 -16.58 -20.13
CA ALA A 263 -4.07 -15.99 -21.45
C ALA A 263 -2.74 -16.28 -22.18
N LEU A 264 -1.60 -16.16 -21.48
CA LEU A 264 -0.28 -16.56 -21.98
C LEU A 264 -0.21 -18.06 -22.30
N ALA A 265 -0.81 -18.92 -21.46
CA ALA A 265 -0.84 -20.36 -21.69
C ALA A 265 -1.75 -20.77 -22.87
N SER A 266 -2.81 -20.01 -23.13
CA SER A 266 -3.74 -20.25 -24.24
C SER A 266 -3.35 -19.58 -25.56
N ALA A 267 -2.36 -18.70 -25.54
CA ALA A 267 -1.92 -17.99 -26.74
C ALA A 267 -1.34 -18.99 -27.76
N PRO A 268 -1.67 -18.87 -29.07
CA PRO A 268 -1.15 -19.77 -30.09
C PRO A 268 0.37 -19.80 -30.07
N ALA A 269 0.95 -20.99 -29.84
CA ALA A 269 2.39 -21.17 -29.83
C ALA A 269 2.97 -20.77 -31.20
N GLY A 270 3.82 -19.76 -31.22
CA GLY A 270 4.50 -19.29 -32.43
C GLY A 270 3.88 -18.10 -33.15
N ASP A 271 2.72 -17.57 -32.72
CA ASP A 271 2.18 -16.31 -33.26
C ASP A 271 2.49 -15.15 -32.31
N ARG A 272 3.54 -14.40 -32.67
CA ARG A 272 4.05 -13.29 -31.89
C ARG A 272 3.06 -12.12 -31.78
N ASP A 273 2.29 -11.85 -32.84
CA ASP A 273 1.35 -10.73 -32.86
C ASP A 273 0.13 -11.03 -31.97
N ALA A 274 -0.34 -12.28 -32.00
CA ALA A 274 -1.39 -12.75 -31.09
C ALA A 274 -0.94 -12.68 -29.61
N LEU A 275 0.32 -13.01 -29.33
CA LEU A 275 0.89 -12.91 -27.99
C LEU A 275 1.02 -11.44 -27.55
N LEU A 276 1.48 -10.55 -28.43
CA LEU A 276 1.54 -9.11 -28.17
C LEU A 276 0.15 -8.52 -27.89
N GLN A 277 -0.85 -8.89 -28.68
CA GLN A 277 -2.23 -8.46 -28.47
C GLN A 277 -2.78 -8.97 -27.13
N THR A 278 -2.43 -10.19 -26.74
CA THR A 278 -2.81 -10.76 -25.44
C THR A 278 -2.17 -10.00 -24.28
N ILE A 279 -0.90 -9.61 -24.43
CA ILE A 279 -0.15 -8.85 -23.42
C ILE A 279 -0.71 -7.43 -23.29
N THR A 280 -0.92 -6.73 -24.41
CA THR A 280 -1.44 -5.35 -24.41
C THR A 280 -2.91 -5.28 -24.00
N ALA A 281 -3.71 -6.31 -24.28
CA ALA A 281 -5.10 -6.38 -23.83
C ALA A 281 -5.25 -6.78 -22.35
N SER A 282 -4.19 -7.28 -21.71
CA SER A 282 -4.28 -7.68 -20.30
C SER A 282 -4.39 -6.46 -19.39
N GLU A 283 -5.34 -6.43 -18.45
CA GLU A 283 -5.44 -5.32 -17.47
C GLU A 283 -4.18 -5.17 -16.61
N THR A 284 -3.42 -6.27 -16.45
CA THR A 284 -2.19 -6.34 -15.65
C THR A 284 -1.00 -5.67 -16.34
N LEU A 285 -0.93 -5.68 -17.67
CA LEU A 285 0.19 -5.14 -18.47
C LEU A 285 -0.24 -4.02 -19.46
N GLY A 286 -1.54 -3.84 -19.66
CA GLY A 286 -2.17 -3.07 -20.74
C GLY A 286 -2.13 -1.56 -20.59
N ASN A 287 -1.53 -1.05 -19.51
CA ASN A 287 -1.11 0.36 -19.42
C ASN A 287 0.30 0.57 -19.99
N GLY A 288 0.87 -0.43 -20.65
CA GLY A 288 2.21 -0.35 -21.22
C GLY A 288 2.25 0.41 -22.54
N ALA A 289 3.17 1.35 -22.67
CA ALA A 289 3.42 2.05 -23.94
C ALA A 289 4.40 1.22 -24.78
N ILE A 290 4.04 0.92 -26.04
CA ILE A 290 4.98 0.33 -26.99
C ILE A 290 5.87 1.45 -27.50
N LEU A 291 7.17 1.34 -27.22
CA LEU A 291 8.21 2.24 -27.69
C LEU A 291 8.84 1.62 -28.93
N SER A 292 8.48 2.17 -30.09
CA SER A 292 9.13 1.90 -31.37
C SER A 292 10.33 2.84 -31.60
N HIS A 293 11.04 2.65 -32.71
CA HIS A 293 12.19 3.47 -33.11
C HIS A 293 11.94 4.99 -33.01
N ASP A 294 10.74 5.45 -33.36
CA ASP A 294 10.37 6.88 -33.34
C ASP A 294 10.28 7.46 -31.91
N HIS A 295 10.08 6.60 -30.91
CA HIS A 295 10.01 6.99 -29.50
C HIS A 295 11.39 6.93 -28.80
N LEU A 296 12.43 6.53 -29.52
CA LEU A 296 13.80 6.36 -29.03
C LEU A 296 14.77 7.44 -29.58
N GLU A 297 14.23 8.58 -30.04
CA GLU A 297 15.06 9.72 -30.46
C GLU A 297 16.01 10.17 -29.33
N GLY A 298 17.30 10.29 -29.66
CA GLY A 298 18.35 10.66 -28.71
C GLY A 298 18.93 9.50 -27.90
N VAL A 299 18.41 8.28 -28.06
CA VAL A 299 18.95 7.06 -27.43
C VAL A 299 19.93 6.41 -28.39
N ASP A 300 21.11 6.03 -27.89
CA ASP A 300 22.03 5.16 -28.65
C ASP A 300 21.40 3.77 -28.83
N ILE A 301 20.83 3.53 -30.01
CA ILE A 301 20.14 2.28 -30.35
C ILE A 301 21.07 1.08 -30.25
N ALA A 302 22.36 1.21 -30.57
CA ALA A 302 23.29 0.10 -30.49
C ALA A 302 23.53 -0.32 -29.03
N ALA A 303 23.70 0.66 -28.14
CA ALA A 303 23.81 0.41 -26.71
C ALA A 303 22.51 -0.13 -26.10
N ALA A 304 21.37 0.44 -26.49
CA ALA A 304 20.05 -0.01 -26.05
C ALA A 304 19.78 -1.47 -26.46
N THR A 305 20.17 -1.86 -27.68
CA THR A 305 20.07 -3.25 -28.15
C THR A 305 21.02 -4.17 -27.38
N ALA A 306 22.25 -3.74 -27.08
CA ALA A 306 23.18 -4.53 -26.27
C ALA A 306 22.65 -4.74 -24.84
N LEU A 307 22.05 -3.72 -24.23
CA LEU A 307 21.38 -3.82 -22.93
C LEU A 307 20.15 -4.72 -22.99
N ALA A 308 19.35 -4.62 -24.05
CA ALA A 308 18.18 -5.48 -24.26
C ALA A 308 18.56 -6.97 -24.40
N ALA A 309 19.71 -7.25 -25.02
CA ALA A 309 20.25 -8.61 -25.15
C ALA A 309 20.80 -9.14 -23.81
N ALA A 310 21.45 -8.29 -23.02
CA ALA A 310 21.97 -8.66 -21.70
C ALA A 310 20.87 -8.79 -20.63
N TYR A 311 19.85 -7.93 -20.72
CA TYR A 311 18.74 -7.84 -19.78
C TYR A 311 17.42 -7.84 -20.55
N PRO A 312 16.83 -9.03 -20.79
CA PRO A 312 15.58 -9.15 -21.54
C PRO A 312 14.40 -8.42 -20.88
N VAL A 313 14.48 -8.24 -19.55
CA VAL A 313 13.60 -7.38 -18.76
C VAL A 313 14.46 -6.40 -17.98
N LEU A 314 14.48 -5.14 -18.41
CA LEU A 314 15.16 -4.05 -17.72
C LEU A 314 14.28 -3.55 -16.59
N ARG A 315 14.81 -3.52 -15.36
CA ARG A 315 14.10 -3.02 -14.18
C ARG A 315 14.66 -1.68 -13.75
N ARG A 316 13.81 -0.69 -13.50
CA ARG A 316 14.27 0.63 -13.03
C ARG A 316 15.16 0.55 -11.79
N ARG A 317 14.84 -0.34 -10.84
CA ARG A 317 15.58 -0.50 -9.58
C ARG A 317 17.00 -1.06 -9.74
N ASP A 318 17.28 -1.71 -10.88
CA ASP A 318 18.57 -2.33 -11.19
C ASP A 318 19.50 -1.34 -11.92
N ALA A 319 19.05 -0.08 -12.13
CA ALA A 319 19.88 0.99 -12.65
C ALA A 319 21.17 1.15 -11.79
N PRO A 320 22.33 1.41 -12.41
CA PRO A 320 22.56 1.76 -13.82
C PRO A 320 22.79 0.56 -14.77
N TRP A 321 22.31 -0.65 -14.44
CA TRP A 321 22.35 -1.84 -15.33
C TRP A 321 23.75 -2.23 -15.83
N GLY A 322 24.75 -2.10 -14.97
CA GLY A 322 26.15 -2.41 -15.30
C GLY A 322 26.89 -1.32 -16.07
N LEU A 323 26.25 -0.16 -16.34
CA LEU A 323 26.90 1.05 -16.83
C LEU A 323 27.44 1.90 -15.67
N ALA A 324 28.29 2.88 -15.98
CA ALA A 324 28.69 3.89 -15.01
C ALA A 324 27.51 4.82 -14.69
N ALA A 325 27.46 5.37 -13.47
CA ALA A 325 26.34 6.20 -13.03
C ALA A 325 26.24 7.55 -13.75
N ASP A 326 27.35 8.00 -14.36
CA ASP A 326 27.50 9.21 -15.16
C ASP A 326 27.47 8.92 -16.68
N ASP A 327 27.16 7.69 -17.09
CA ASP A 327 27.06 7.33 -18.49
C ASP A 327 25.78 7.91 -19.10
N ILE A 328 25.95 8.70 -20.17
CA ILE A 328 24.84 9.30 -20.95
C ILE A 328 23.82 8.23 -21.40
N ARG A 329 24.26 7.00 -21.66
CA ARG A 329 23.38 5.89 -22.07
C ARG A 329 22.49 5.43 -20.92
N ALA A 330 23.01 5.39 -19.70
CA ALA A 330 22.22 5.07 -18.52
C ALA A 330 21.19 6.18 -18.24
N GLU A 331 21.59 7.45 -18.42
CA GLU A 331 20.71 8.61 -18.28
C GLU A 331 19.58 8.60 -19.32
N ALA A 332 19.89 8.30 -20.59
CA ALA A 332 18.89 8.20 -21.65
C ALA A 332 17.84 7.10 -21.37
N ILE A 333 18.26 5.93 -20.90
CA ILE A 333 17.34 4.85 -20.52
C ILE A 333 16.52 5.25 -19.28
N ALA A 334 17.15 5.87 -18.28
CA ALA A 334 16.45 6.40 -17.11
C ALA A 334 15.39 7.43 -17.50
N ALA A 335 15.66 8.30 -18.48
CA ALA A 335 14.71 9.26 -19.01
C ALA A 335 13.49 8.57 -19.64
N ILE A 336 13.65 7.45 -20.36
CA ILE A 336 12.51 6.67 -20.88
C ILE A 336 11.63 6.15 -19.75
N PHE A 337 12.23 5.57 -18.70
CA PHE A 337 11.49 5.14 -17.52
C PHE A 337 10.72 6.30 -16.86
N GLU A 338 11.26 7.51 -16.89
CA GLU A 338 10.59 8.69 -16.37
C GLU A 338 9.44 9.18 -17.24
N THR A 339 9.68 9.38 -18.54
CA THR A 339 8.69 9.88 -19.50
C THR A 339 7.45 9.01 -19.54
N HIS A 340 7.63 7.69 -19.50
CA HIS A 340 6.52 6.74 -19.53
C HIS A 340 6.05 6.28 -18.15
N ASN A 341 6.63 6.84 -17.07
CA ASN A 341 6.36 6.42 -15.69
C ASN A 341 6.46 4.88 -15.52
N ALA A 342 7.39 4.26 -16.23
CA ALA A 342 7.56 2.81 -16.27
C ALA A 342 8.41 2.33 -15.10
N THR A 343 8.23 1.07 -14.72
CA THR A 343 9.09 0.36 -13.76
C THR A 343 9.86 -0.78 -14.42
N HIS A 344 9.33 -1.31 -15.53
CA HIS A 344 9.96 -2.33 -16.35
C HIS A 344 9.93 -1.94 -17.83
N LEU A 345 11.01 -2.24 -18.56
CA LEU A 345 11.02 -2.26 -20.01
C LEU A 345 11.19 -3.72 -20.44
N LEU A 346 10.24 -4.23 -21.23
CA LEU A 346 10.34 -5.57 -21.80
C LEU A 346 10.80 -5.46 -23.24
N THR A 347 11.84 -6.21 -23.59
CA THR A 347 12.26 -6.32 -24.98
C THR A 347 11.23 -7.10 -25.76
N LEU A 348 10.50 -6.39 -26.62
CA LEU A 348 9.65 -7.03 -27.60
C LEU A 348 10.56 -7.58 -28.70
N ARG A 349 11.26 -6.71 -29.43
CA ARG A 349 12.04 -7.05 -30.62
C ARG A 349 13.41 -6.39 -30.53
N GLU A 350 14.46 -7.06 -31.01
CA GLU A 350 15.82 -6.51 -31.04
C GLU A 350 16.10 -5.73 -32.33
N THR A 351 15.54 -6.16 -33.46
CA THR A 351 15.75 -5.55 -34.78
C THR A 351 14.46 -5.44 -35.59
N PRO A 352 13.89 -4.23 -35.81
CA PRO A 352 14.22 -2.98 -35.12
C PRO A 352 13.81 -3.04 -33.64
N LEU A 353 14.59 -2.38 -32.78
CA LEU A 353 14.39 -2.37 -31.34
C LEU A 353 12.98 -1.87 -31.00
N ALA A 354 12.27 -2.65 -30.20
CA ALA A 354 10.97 -2.27 -29.67
C ALA A 354 10.86 -2.70 -28.21
N TRP A 355 10.46 -1.76 -27.36
CA TRP A 355 10.24 -1.99 -25.94
C TRP A 355 8.77 -1.85 -25.59
N LEU A 356 8.33 -2.64 -24.62
CA LEU A 356 7.07 -2.41 -23.93
C LEU A 356 7.40 -1.81 -22.57
N ALA A 357 7.08 -0.53 -22.41
CA ALA A 357 7.29 0.21 -21.18
C ALA A 357 6.10 -0.01 -20.25
N ILE A 358 6.29 -0.78 -19.18
CA ILE A 358 5.22 -1.18 -18.26
C ILE A 358 5.43 -0.50 -16.92
N ASN A 359 4.37 0.09 -16.39
CA ASN A 359 4.30 0.45 -14.99
C ASN A 359 3.67 -0.69 -14.19
N LEU A 360 4.52 -1.49 -13.55
CA LEU A 360 4.11 -2.25 -12.38
C LEU A 360 4.39 -1.41 -11.13
N PRO A 361 3.35 -0.85 -10.46
CA PRO A 361 3.47 -0.17 -9.18
C PRO A 361 4.49 -0.83 -8.25
N GLY A 362 5.32 -0.05 -7.55
CA GLY A 362 6.35 -0.59 -6.63
C GLY A 362 5.84 -1.49 -5.50
N LEU A 363 4.53 -1.48 -5.21
CA LEU A 363 3.86 -2.40 -4.28
C LEU A 363 3.21 -3.62 -4.96
N SER A 364 3.35 -3.74 -6.28
CA SER A 364 2.85 -4.81 -7.15
C SER A 364 3.95 -5.55 -7.91
N ALA A 365 5.21 -5.09 -7.81
CA ALA A 365 6.41 -5.84 -8.16
C ALA A 365 6.63 -6.99 -7.16
N ASN A 366 5.67 -7.90 -7.10
CA ASN A 366 5.81 -9.19 -6.45
C ASN A 366 6.72 -10.07 -7.33
N VAL A 367 7.51 -10.95 -6.71
CA VAL A 367 8.22 -12.06 -7.36
C VAL A 367 7.32 -12.76 -8.40
N SER A 368 6.03 -12.98 -8.12
CA SER A 368 5.11 -13.59 -9.08
C SER A 368 4.90 -12.73 -10.33
N ALA A 369 4.70 -11.41 -10.19
CA ALA A 369 4.51 -10.52 -11.33
C ALA A 369 5.81 -10.38 -12.15
N GLU A 370 6.97 -10.35 -11.48
CA GLU A 370 8.27 -10.38 -12.16
C GLU A 370 8.49 -11.70 -12.89
N THR A 371 8.06 -12.82 -12.33
CA THR A 371 8.11 -14.14 -12.97
C THR A 371 7.18 -14.20 -14.18
N ASP A 372 5.98 -13.62 -14.06
CA ASP A 372 5.00 -13.54 -15.15
C ASP A 372 5.53 -12.67 -16.30
N LEU A 373 6.20 -11.55 -15.99
CA LEU A 373 6.88 -10.72 -17.00
C LEU A 373 8.03 -11.46 -17.69
N ALA A 374 8.87 -12.15 -16.92
CA ALA A 374 9.99 -12.93 -17.47
C ALA A 374 9.47 -14.08 -18.36
N LEU A 375 8.37 -14.72 -17.97
CA LEU A 375 7.71 -15.73 -18.78
C LEU A 375 7.13 -15.13 -20.07
N ALA A 376 6.41 -14.01 -19.98
CA ALA A 376 5.86 -13.31 -21.14
C ALA A 376 6.97 -12.90 -22.12
N GLN A 377 8.08 -12.37 -21.63
CA GLN A 377 9.25 -12.02 -22.45
C GLN A 377 9.84 -13.26 -23.14
N ARG A 378 10.01 -14.37 -22.41
CA ARG A 378 10.53 -15.61 -22.98
C ARG A 378 9.62 -16.18 -24.07
N LEU A 379 8.32 -16.11 -23.87
CA LEU A 379 7.34 -16.53 -24.89
C LEU A 379 7.38 -15.61 -26.12
N LEU A 380 7.52 -14.29 -25.92
CA LEU A 380 7.69 -13.32 -27.03
C LEU A 380 8.98 -13.54 -27.82
N ALA A 381 10.07 -13.90 -27.14
CA ALA A 381 11.35 -14.20 -27.77
C ALA A 381 11.31 -15.53 -28.55
N ALA A 382 10.57 -16.53 -28.04
CA ALA A 382 10.41 -17.82 -28.70
C ALA A 382 9.37 -17.79 -29.85
N ALA A 383 8.43 -16.85 -29.84
CA ALA A 383 7.43 -16.72 -30.88
C ALA A 383 8.04 -16.12 -32.16
N THR A 384 7.92 -16.85 -33.26
CA THR A 384 8.31 -16.37 -34.58
C THR A 384 7.34 -15.30 -35.08
N GLY A 385 7.86 -14.19 -35.62
CA GLY A 385 7.01 -13.26 -36.36
C GLY A 385 6.43 -13.98 -37.59
N ARG A 386 5.14 -13.80 -37.87
CA ARG A 386 4.63 -14.08 -39.21
C ARG A 386 5.39 -13.17 -40.17
N ASN A 387 6.37 -13.73 -40.87
CA ASN A 387 6.95 -13.07 -42.03
C ASN A 387 5.80 -12.91 -43.03
N GLY A 388 5.22 -11.72 -43.08
CA GLY A 388 4.31 -11.32 -44.14
C GLY A 388 5.07 -11.43 -45.46
N SER A 389 4.60 -12.36 -46.31
CA SER A 389 4.81 -12.36 -47.75
C SER A 389 4.15 -11.13 -48.38
#